data_AF-A0A7S3HDD0-F1
#
_entry.id   AF-A0A7S3HDD0-F1
#
_cell.length_a   1.000
_cell.length_b   1.000
_cell.length_c   1.000
_cell.angle_alpha   90.00
_cell.angle_beta   90.00
_cell.angle_gamma   90.00
#
_symmetry.space_group_name_H-M   'P 1'
#
loop_
_entity.id
_entity.type
_entity.pdbx_description
1 polymer ?
#
loop_
_entity_poly.entity_id
_entity_poly.type
_entity_poly.pdbx_seq_one_letter_code
_entity_poly.pdbx_strand_id
1 'polypeptide(L)'
;MSIGNMKVLYLLCVFVLLQQVHAKAKAGQVVKEDLPYIACDVCEASITELYSATQSARSLQPKNKLDEVDIVVLIESICNPASTTGEWIRKIDIIESTLKDKRVLSLIEPGGLAKCG
;
A
#
# COMPACT_ATOMS: atom_id res chain seq x y z
N MET A 1 0.39 -50.97 -10.43
CA MET A 1 0.92 -49.65 -10.02
C MET A 1 0.44 -49.40 -8.59
N SER A 2 1.34 -49.54 -7.61
CA SER A 2 1.00 -49.77 -6.20
C SER A 2 0.26 -48.62 -5.52
N ILE A 3 -0.82 -48.97 -4.82
CA ILE A 3 -1.63 -48.12 -3.92
C ILE A 3 -0.78 -47.33 -2.90
N GLY A 4 0.40 -47.86 -2.55
CA GLY A 4 1.38 -47.18 -1.68
C GLY A 4 1.91 -45.87 -2.25
N ASN A 5 2.14 -45.80 -3.57
CA ASN A 5 2.70 -44.60 -4.20
C ASN A 5 1.69 -43.44 -4.25
N MET A 6 0.39 -43.76 -4.33
CA MET A 6 -0.68 -42.76 -4.33
C MET A 6 -0.86 -42.12 -2.95
N LYS A 7 -0.73 -42.90 -1.87
CA LYS A 7 -0.79 -42.37 -0.49
C LYS A 7 0.43 -41.51 -0.15
N VAL A 8 1.61 -41.90 -0.62
CA VAL A 8 2.85 -41.12 -0.43
C VAL A 8 2.76 -39.79 -1.18
N LEU A 9 2.25 -39.80 -2.42
CA LEU A 9 2.04 -38.56 -3.17
C LEU A 9 1.00 -37.64 -2.50
N TYR A 10 -0.09 -38.20 -1.99
CA TYR A 10 -1.11 -37.42 -1.26
C TYR A 10 -0.55 -36.80 0.02
N LEU A 11 0.21 -37.55 0.82
CA LEU A 11 0.84 -37.04 2.04
C LEU A 11 1.88 -35.94 1.74
N LEU A 12 2.66 -36.09 0.66
CA LEU A 12 3.60 -35.05 0.21
C LEU A 12 2.85 -33.78 -0.24
N CYS A 13 1.76 -33.90 -1.00
CA CYS A 13 0.94 -32.76 -1.40
C CYS A 13 0.31 -32.04 -0.19
N VAL A 14 -0.21 -32.78 0.79
CA VAL A 14 -0.77 -32.18 2.02
C VAL A 14 0.31 -31.47 2.82
N PHE A 15 1.52 -32.03 2.92
CA PHE A 15 2.63 -31.39 3.64
C PHE A 15 3.10 -30.08 2.96
N VAL A 16 3.17 -30.06 1.63
CA VAL A 16 3.49 -28.85 0.86
C VAL A 16 2.42 -27.77 1.02
N LEU A 17 1.13 -28.15 1.02
CA LEU A 17 0.02 -27.23 1.26
C LEU A 17 0.03 -26.63 2.67
N LEU A 18 0.41 -27.42 3.69
CA LEU A 18 0.51 -26.95 5.08
C LEU A 18 1.64 -25.93 5.30
N GLN A 19 2.73 -26.00 4.53
CA GLN A 19 3.87 -25.08 4.67
C GLN A 19 3.59 -23.66 4.16
N GLN A 20 2.59 -23.45 3.30
CA GLN A 20 2.25 -22.13 2.74
C GLN A 20 1.43 -21.24 3.70
N VAL A 21 0.94 -21.78 4.83
CA VAL A 21 -0.08 -21.10 5.66
C VAL A 21 0.51 -20.16 6.73
N HIS A 22 1.84 -20.13 6.93
CA HIS A 22 2.43 -19.51 8.13
C HIS A 22 3.37 -18.32 7.93
N ALA A 23 3.36 -17.64 6.78
CA ALA A 23 4.00 -16.33 6.66
C ALA A 23 3.00 -15.22 7.03
N LYS A 24 2.78 -14.97 8.33
CA LYS A 24 2.14 -13.73 8.75
C LYS A 24 3.11 -12.58 8.43
N ALA A 25 2.77 -11.76 7.44
CA ALA A 25 3.50 -10.53 7.17
C ALA A 25 3.63 -9.74 8.47
N LYS A 26 4.86 -9.42 8.89
CA LYS A 26 5.07 -8.52 10.02
C LYS A 26 4.45 -7.18 9.63
N ALA A 27 3.46 -6.73 10.38
CA ALA A 27 2.94 -5.38 10.23
C ALA A 27 4.12 -4.40 10.45
N GLY A 28 4.24 -3.40 9.59
CA GLY A 28 5.24 -2.35 9.75
C GLY A 28 5.09 -1.69 11.12
N GLN A 29 6.22 -1.41 11.78
CA GLN A 29 6.23 -0.69 13.04
C GLN A 29 5.90 0.79 12.77
N VAL A 30 4.89 1.32 13.43
CA VAL A 30 4.57 2.76 13.37
C VAL A 30 5.58 3.50 14.25
N VAL A 31 6.35 4.40 13.65
CA VAL A 31 7.29 5.29 14.34
C VAL A 31 6.62 6.66 14.50
N LYS A 32 6.06 6.93 15.67
CA LYS A 32 5.28 8.17 15.91
C LYS A 32 6.16 9.40 15.97
N GLU A 33 7.44 9.20 16.30
CA GLU A 33 8.48 10.22 16.40
C GLU A 33 8.76 10.89 15.05
N ASP A 34 8.40 10.24 13.95
CA ASP A 34 8.67 10.69 12.59
C ASP A 34 7.58 11.63 12.02
N LEU A 35 6.39 11.63 12.61
CA LEU A 35 5.27 12.50 12.22
C LEU A 35 5.62 13.99 12.02
N PRO A 36 6.35 14.66 12.95
CA PRO A 36 6.68 16.09 12.78
C PRO A 36 7.63 16.38 11.61
N TYR A 37 8.33 15.37 11.10
CA TYR A 37 9.33 15.53 10.04
C TYR A 37 8.80 15.20 8.64
N ILE A 38 7.60 14.63 8.53
CA ILE A 38 7.02 14.13 7.26
C ILE A 38 5.62 14.66 6.93
N ALA A 39 4.97 15.37 7.86
CA ALA A 39 3.56 15.74 7.73
C ALA A 39 3.22 16.52 6.45
N CYS A 40 4.09 17.44 6.02
CA CYS A 40 3.85 18.24 4.82
C CYS A 40 3.79 17.36 3.56
N ASP A 41 4.78 16.49 3.38
CA ASP A 41 4.88 15.60 2.22
C ASP A 41 3.69 14.62 2.18
N VAL A 42 3.28 14.08 3.34
CA VAL A 42 2.09 13.23 3.43
C VAL A 42 0.82 13.99 3.06
N CYS A 43 0.67 15.24 3.53
CA CYS A 43 -0.48 16.08 3.17
C CYS A 43 -0.53 16.35 1.67
N GLU A 44 0.59 16.71 1.05
CA GLU A 44 0.66 17.00 -0.38
C GLU A 44 0.33 15.77 -1.22
N ALA A 45 0.92 14.61 -0.90
CA ALA A 45 0.65 13.36 -1.59
C ALA A 45 -0.82 12.94 -1.43
N SER A 46 -1.35 12.97 -0.20
CA SER A 46 -2.73 12.55 0.08
C SER A 46 -3.76 13.43 -0.67
N ILE A 47 -3.54 14.74 -0.73
CA ILE A 47 -4.43 15.66 -1.45
C ILE A 47 -4.31 15.47 -2.97
N THR A 48 -3.12 15.19 -3.49
CA THR A 48 -2.90 14.92 -4.92
C THR A 48 -3.66 13.66 -5.36
N GLU A 49 -3.57 12.60 -4.58
CA GLU A 49 -4.29 11.35 -4.83
C GLU A 49 -5.80 11.52 -4.67
N LEU A 50 -6.25 12.24 -3.63
CA LEU A 50 -7.65 12.55 -3.44
C LEU A 50 -8.23 13.35 -4.62
N TYR A 51 -7.48 14.34 -5.11
CA TYR A 51 -7.89 15.18 -6.22
C TYR A 51 -8.02 14.36 -7.51
N SER A 52 -7.06 13.49 -7.79
CA SER A 52 -7.11 12.58 -8.94
C SER A 52 -8.29 11.61 -8.84
N ALA A 53 -8.48 10.99 -7.67
CA ALA A 53 -9.59 10.06 -7.42
C ALA A 53 -10.96 10.76 -7.53
N THR A 54 -11.10 11.98 -7.00
CA THR A 54 -12.34 12.77 -7.11
C THR A 54 -12.60 13.22 -8.54
N GLN A 55 -11.59 13.60 -9.33
CA GLN A 55 -11.78 13.91 -10.75
C GLN A 55 -12.28 12.70 -11.53
N SER A 56 -11.68 11.52 -11.31
CA SER A 56 -12.10 10.28 -11.95
C SER A 56 -13.51 9.87 -11.53
N ALA A 57 -13.86 9.97 -10.24
CA ALA A 57 -15.20 9.67 -9.77
C ALA A 57 -16.24 10.66 -10.32
N ARG A 58 -15.89 11.95 -10.39
CA ARG A 58 -16.77 13.01 -10.89
C ARG A 58 -17.12 12.81 -12.36
N SER A 59 -16.18 12.37 -13.21
CA SER A 59 -16.45 12.16 -14.64
C SER A 59 -17.39 10.99 -14.94
N LEU A 60 -17.59 10.09 -13.98
CA LEU A 60 -18.50 8.94 -14.08
C LEU A 60 -19.92 9.26 -13.57
N GLN A 61 -20.10 10.38 -12.88
CA GLN A 61 -21.37 10.77 -12.26
C GLN A 61 -22.26 11.60 -13.20
N PRO A 62 -23.60 11.45 -13.12
CA PRO A 62 -24.52 12.33 -13.84
C PRO A 62 -24.28 13.79 -13.43
N LYS A 63 -24.14 14.67 -14.43
CA LYS A 63 -23.90 16.13 -14.22
C LYS A 63 -22.55 16.46 -13.57
N ASN A 64 -21.60 15.53 -13.50
CA ASN A 64 -20.27 15.76 -12.95
C ASN A 64 -20.30 16.30 -11.51
N LYS A 65 -21.19 15.78 -10.65
CA LYS A 65 -21.28 16.16 -9.24
C LYS A 65 -21.04 14.95 -8.35
N LEU A 66 -20.43 15.21 -7.18
CA LEU A 66 -20.21 14.22 -6.12
C LEU A 66 -20.89 14.75 -4.86
N ASP A 67 -21.56 13.87 -4.14
CA ASP A 67 -22.11 14.19 -2.83
C ASP A 67 -21.05 14.00 -1.74
N GLU A 68 -21.30 14.51 -0.54
CA GLU A 68 -20.37 14.39 0.61
C GLU A 68 -20.03 12.93 0.91
N VAL A 69 -21.03 12.04 0.83
CA VAL A 69 -20.86 10.60 1.06
C VAL A 69 -19.86 10.00 0.07
N ASP A 70 -19.92 10.39 -1.21
CA ASP A 70 -18.97 9.91 -2.22
C ASP A 70 -17.55 10.38 -1.89
N ILE A 71 -17.40 11.63 -1.42
CA ILE A 71 -16.10 12.21 -1.06
C ILE A 71 -15.51 11.48 0.16
N VAL A 72 -16.32 11.20 1.20
CA VAL A 72 -15.87 10.45 2.38
C VAL A 72 -15.41 9.05 2.01
N VAL A 73 -16.17 8.35 1.15
CA VAL A 73 -15.78 7.01 0.66
C VAL A 73 -14.45 7.09 -0.10
N LEU A 74 -14.22 8.12 -0.91
CA LEU A 74 -12.95 8.31 -1.59
C LEU A 74 -11.80 8.56 -0.61
N ILE A 75 -12.01 9.39 0.42
CA ILE A 75 -11.02 9.65 1.47
C ILE A 75 -10.63 8.36 2.20
N GLU A 76 -11.62 7.55 2.62
CA GLU A 76 -11.37 6.26 3.26
C GLU A 76 -10.61 5.30 2.34
N SER A 77 -10.95 5.33 1.04
CA SER A 77 -10.34 4.46 0.04
C SER A 77 -8.87 4.82 -0.21
N ILE A 78 -8.53 6.10 -0.43
CA ILE A 78 -7.13 6.51 -0.68
C ILE A 78 -6.23 6.29 0.54
N CYS A 79 -6.79 6.33 1.75
CA CYS A 79 -6.08 6.07 3.01
C CYS A 79 -5.93 4.58 3.32
N ASN A 80 -6.53 3.69 2.52
CA ASN A 80 -6.48 2.25 2.71
C ASN A 80 -5.50 1.62 1.71
N PRO A 81 -4.30 1.15 2.15
CA PRO A 81 -3.32 0.55 1.24
C PRO A 81 -3.77 -0.76 0.58
N ALA A 82 -4.88 -1.36 1.02
CA ALA A 82 -5.48 -2.53 0.40
C ALA A 82 -6.51 -2.19 -0.70
N SER A 83 -6.93 -0.94 -0.81
CA SER A 83 -7.83 -0.50 -1.88
C SER A 83 -7.05 -0.24 -3.16
N THR A 84 -7.76 -0.14 -4.29
CA THR A 84 -7.16 0.20 -5.59
C THR A 84 -6.66 1.63 -5.63
N THR A 85 -7.40 2.58 -5.05
CA THR A 85 -7.05 4.01 -5.01
C THR A 85 -6.06 4.33 -3.91
N GLY A 86 -5.88 3.48 -2.89
CA GLY A 86 -4.89 3.62 -1.84
C GLY A 86 -3.59 2.85 -2.11
N GLU A 87 -3.49 2.17 -3.26
CA GLU A 87 -2.30 1.42 -3.67
C GLU A 87 -1.05 2.32 -3.73
N TRP A 88 -1.20 3.63 -3.96
CA TRP A 88 -0.11 4.61 -3.97
C TRP A 88 0.73 4.57 -2.68
N ILE A 89 0.12 4.27 -1.52
CA ILE A 89 0.83 4.17 -0.24
C ILE A 89 1.90 3.06 -0.28
N ARG A 90 1.69 2.01 -1.08
CA ARG A 90 2.67 0.92 -1.24
C ARG A 90 3.77 1.24 -2.25
N LYS A 91 3.59 2.29 -3.04
CA LYS A 91 4.52 2.74 -4.08
C LYS A 91 5.42 3.86 -3.58
N ILE A 92 5.28 4.30 -2.34
CA ILE A 92 6.11 5.34 -1.72
C ILE A 92 7.03 4.72 -0.66
N ASP A 93 8.22 5.28 -0.55
CA ASP A 93 9.19 4.98 0.50
C ASP A 93 9.56 6.27 1.25
N ILE A 94 10.04 6.14 2.48
CA ILE A 94 10.43 7.26 3.34
C ILE A 94 11.95 7.33 3.38
N ILE A 95 12.51 8.45 2.94
CA ILE A 95 13.94 8.73 3.06
C ILE A 95 14.22 9.74 4.17
N GLU A 96 15.21 9.43 5.00
CA GLU A 96 15.71 10.36 6.01
C GLU A 96 16.87 11.19 5.44
N SER A 97 16.80 12.51 5.65
CA SER A 97 17.84 13.46 5.29
C SER A 97 18.06 14.49 6.41
N THR A 98 19.10 15.28 6.30
CA THR A 98 19.40 16.39 7.23
C THR A 98 19.45 17.71 6.46
N LEU A 99 18.61 18.66 6.84
CA LEU A 99 18.59 20.01 6.29
C LEU A 99 18.87 21.02 7.40
N LYS A 100 20.00 21.74 7.31
CA LYS A 100 20.41 22.75 8.31
C LYS A 100 20.41 22.17 9.74
N ASP A 101 21.07 21.03 9.93
CA ASP A 101 21.17 20.29 11.21
C ASP A 101 19.84 19.79 11.79
N LYS A 102 18.76 19.75 10.98
CA LYS A 102 17.46 19.19 11.38
C LYS A 102 17.17 17.93 10.56
N ARG A 103 16.67 16.90 11.24
CA ARG A 103 16.06 15.72 10.62
C ARG A 103 14.90 16.16 9.72
N VAL A 104 14.85 15.65 8.50
CA VAL A 104 13.75 15.84 7.54
C VAL A 104 13.47 14.49 6.89
N LEU A 105 12.19 14.12 6.80
CA LEU A 105 11.75 12.91 6.11
C LEU A 105 11.01 13.30 4.85
N SER A 106 11.26 12.59 3.76
CA SER A 106 10.57 12.84 2.50
C SER A 106 10.00 11.58 1.89
N LEU A 107 8.85 11.74 1.24
CA LEU A 107 8.23 10.68 0.45
C LEU A 107 8.90 10.64 -0.92
N ILE A 108 9.36 9.46 -1.31
CA ILE A 108 9.86 9.21 -2.66
C ILE A 108 9.10 8.05 -3.27
N GLU A 109 8.73 8.17 -4.55
CA GLU A 109 8.45 6.97 -5.33
C GLU A 109 9.80 6.31 -5.63
N PRO A 110 10.07 5.08 -5.15
CA PRO A 110 11.25 4.37 -5.55
C PRO A 110 11.10 4.11 -7.04
N GLY A 111 11.76 4.93 -7.85
CA GLY A 111 11.86 4.74 -9.29
C GLY A 111 12.32 3.31 -9.51
N GLY A 112 11.46 2.49 -10.11
CA GLY A 112 11.70 1.07 -10.33
C GLY A 112 13.03 0.88 -11.06
N LEU A 113 14.09 0.62 -10.31
CA LEU A 113 15.31 0.10 -10.84
C LEU A 113 15.32 -1.36 -10.47
N ALA A 114 14.99 -2.17 -11.48
CA ALA A 114 15.47 -3.53 -11.61
C ALA A 114 17.01 -3.56 -11.46
N LYS A 115 17.47 -3.47 -10.22
CA LYS A 115 18.83 -3.72 -9.75
C LYS A 115 18.78 -4.69 -8.58
N CYS A 116 17.94 -5.72 -8.70
CA CYS A 116 18.34 -7.02 -8.16
C CYS A 116 19.38 -7.57 -9.15
N GLY A 117 20.63 -7.13 -8.99
CA GLY A 117 21.81 -7.66 -9.70
C GLY A 117 22.65 -8.49 -8.75
#